data_AF-A0AAE3FI10-F1
#
_entry.id   AF-A0AAE3FI10-F1
#
_cell.length_a   1.000
_cell.length_b   1.000
_cell.length_c   1.000
_cell.angle_alpha   90.00
_cell.angle_beta   90.00
_cell.angle_gamma   90.00
#
_symmetry.space_group_name_H-M   'P 1'
#
loop_
_entity.id
_entity.type
_entity.pdbx_description
1 polymer ?
#
loop_
_entity_poly.entity_id
_entity_poly.type
_entity_poly.pdbx_seq_one_letter_code
_entity_poly.pdbx_strand_id
1 'polypeptide(L)' 'KHFVLGGHKAAAIALVLQKAKIVLVSAYDDDYVRSVHLTPAASADEAMRNALSEYGSDAKVILMPIGGSTLPSLA' A
#
# COMPACT_ATOMS: atom_id res chain seq x y z
N LYS A 1 31.60 -3.12 -0.91
CA LYS A 1 30.34 -2.91 -1.68
C LYS A 1 29.20 -2.86 -0.67
N HIS A 2 28.48 -1.74 -0.61
CA HIS A 2 27.66 -1.33 0.53
C HIS A 2 26.32 -2.09 0.58
N PHE A 3 26.20 -3.04 1.50
CA PHE A 3 24.90 -3.61 1.86
C PHE A 3 24.14 -2.59 2.70
N VAL A 4 22.92 -2.24 2.29
CA VAL A 4 22.00 -1.41 3.07
C VAL A 4 20.81 -2.28 3.45
N LEU A 5 20.61 -2.45 4.75
CA LEU A 5 19.46 -3.20 5.26
C LEU A 5 18.17 -2.54 4.78
N GLY A 6 17.27 -3.33 4.19
CA GLY A 6 15.97 -2.85 3.73
C GLY A 6 15.91 -2.32 2.30
N GLY A 7 17.04 -2.08 1.62
CA GLY A 7 17.04 -1.55 0.25
C GLY A 7 16.26 -2.43 -0.75
N HIS A 8 16.43 -3.75 -0.66
CA HIS A 8 15.69 -4.71 -1.50
C HIS A 8 14.16 -4.73 -1.24
N LYS A 9 13.70 -4.39 -0.03
CA LYS A 9 12.27 -4.24 0.28
C LYS A 9 11.72 -2.95 -0.30
N ALA A 10 12.47 -1.85 -0.18
CA ALA A 10 12.12 -0.58 -0.80
C ALA A 10 11.99 -0.71 -2.33
N ALA A 11 12.92 -1.44 -2.97
CA ALA A 11 12.84 -1.74 -4.40
C ALA A 11 11.58 -2.55 -4.75
N ALA A 12 11.21 -3.56 -3.96
CA ALA A 12 9.99 -4.32 -4.17
C ALA A 12 8.73 -3.44 -4.06
N ILE A 13 8.66 -2.54 -3.07
CA ILE A 13 7.56 -1.58 -2.92
C ILE A 13 7.52 -0.62 -4.13
N ALA A 14 8.68 -0.13 -4.59
CA ALA A 14 8.77 0.72 -5.77
C ALA A 14 8.26 0.02 -7.05
N LEU A 15 8.54 -1.28 -7.21
CA LEU A 15 8.00 -2.08 -8.32
C LEU A 15 6.48 -2.23 -8.25
N VAL A 16 5.90 -2.30 -7.05
CA VAL A 16 4.44 -2.32 -6.87
C VAL A 16 3.83 -0.95 -7.20
N LEU A 17 4.46 0.16 -6.79
CA LEU A 17 4.01 1.52 -7.06
C LEU A 17 3.89 1.83 -8.57
N GLN A 18 4.69 1.16 -9.42
CA GLN A 18 4.56 1.29 -10.88
C GLN A 18 3.26 0.69 -11.44
N LYS A 19 2.57 -0.17 -10.68
CA LYS A 19 1.38 -0.91 -11.12
C LYS A 19 0.13 -0.60 -10.30
N ALA A 20 0.30 -0.15 -9.07
CA ALA A 20 -0.79 0.05 -8.13
C ALA A 20 -0.51 1.24 -7.20
N LYS A 21 -1.57 1.98 -6.86
CA LYS A 21 -1.54 2.98 -5.80
C LYS A 21 -1.47 2.28 -4.45
N ILE A 22 -0.52 2.68 -3.61
CA ILE A 22 -0.40 2.20 -2.23
C ILE A 22 -0.89 3.30 -1.30
N VAL A 23 -1.98 3.01 -0.58
CA VAL A 23 -2.49 3.85 0.49
C VAL A 23 -2.00 3.31 1.83
N LEU A 24 -1.37 4.16 2.63
CA LEU A 24 -0.84 3.80 3.95
C LEU A 24 -1.67 4.48 5.04
N VAL A 25 -2.32 3.66 5.86
CA VAL A 25 -2.97 4.09 7.11
C VAL A 25 -1.99 3.84 8.25
N SER A 26 -1.48 4.90 8.87
CA SER A 26 -0.47 4.81 9.93
C SER A 26 -0.45 6.08 10.78
N ALA A 27 0.32 6.06 11.87
CA ALA A 27 0.54 7.24 12.71
C ALA A 27 1.68 8.15 12.22
N TYR A 28 2.25 7.90 11.03
CA TYR A 28 3.26 8.77 10.45
C TYR A 28 2.64 10.07 9.94
N ASP A 29 3.44 11.15 9.97
CA ASP A 29 3.05 12.41 9.35
C ASP A 29 2.80 12.22 7.85
N ASP A 30 1.72 12.81 7.36
CA ASP A 30 1.32 12.70 5.97
C ASP A 30 2.43 13.12 4.99
N ASP A 31 3.16 14.19 5.31
CA ASP A 31 4.24 14.70 4.45
C ASP A 31 5.40 13.72 4.36
N TYR A 32 5.67 12.98 5.43
CA TYR A 32 6.64 11.90 5.40
C TYR A 32 6.16 10.76 4.50
N VAL A 33 4.90 10.32 4.65
CA VAL A 33 4.30 9.28 3.80
C VAL A 33 4.35 9.67 2.31
N ARG A 34 4.03 10.93 2.00
CA ARG A 34 4.12 11.47 0.63
C ARG A 34 5.57 11.53 0.13
N SER A 35 6.54 11.87 0.98
CA SER A 35 7.96 11.92 0.62
C SER A 35 8.53 10.57 0.18
N VAL A 36 7.94 9.47 0.65
CA VAL A 36 8.29 8.10 0.23
C VAL A 36 7.35 7.54 -0.86
N HIS A 37 6.63 8.43 -1.55
CA HIS A 37 5.77 8.13 -2.70
C HIS A 37 4.53 7.27 -2.40
N LEU A 38 4.08 7.22 -1.15
CA LEU A 38 2.84 6.56 -0.75
C LEU A 38 1.72 7.59 -0.57
N THR A 39 0.46 7.15 -0.58
CA THR A 39 -0.70 8.00 -0.30
C THR A 39 -1.14 7.85 1.16
N PRO A 40 -1.12 8.90 2.01
CA PRO A 40 -1.64 8.79 3.37
C PRO A 40 -3.17 8.75 3.39
N ALA A 41 -3.72 8.11 4.42
CA ALA A 41 -5.14 8.19 4.79
C ALA A 41 -5.28 8.08 6.31
N ALA A 42 -6.22 8.82 6.91
CA ALA A 42 -6.36 8.87 8.36
C ALA A 42 -7.00 7.60 8.94
N SER A 43 -7.74 6.84 8.13
CA SER A 43 -8.38 5.58 8.54
C SER A 43 -8.57 4.61 7.38
N ALA A 44 -8.77 3.34 7.71
CA ALA A 44 -9.10 2.31 6.72
C ALA A 44 -10.43 2.63 6.01
N ASP A 45 -11.43 3.15 6.75
CA ASP A 45 -12.70 3.58 6.20
C ASP A 45 -12.56 4.70 5.17
N GLU A 46 -11.74 5.72 5.47
CA GLU A 46 -11.44 6.79 4.52
C GLU A 46 -10.73 6.26 3.28
N ALA A 47 -9.69 5.44 3.47
CA ALA A 47 -8.95 4.82 2.37
C ALA A 47 -9.89 4.01 1.45
N MET A 48 -10.81 3.24 2.05
CA MET A 48 -11.76 2.41 1.31
C MET A 48 -12.79 3.25 0.55
N ARG A 49 -13.36 4.30 1.17
CA ARG A 49 -14.28 5.22 0.48
C ARG A 49 -13.62 5.90 -0.71
N ASN A 50 -12.39 6.39 -0.52
CA ASN A 50 -11.64 7.03 -1.59
C ASN A 50 -11.34 6.04 -2.73
N ALA A 51 -10.95 4.79 -2.40
CA ALA A 51 -10.72 3.76 -3.39
C ALA A 51 -11.98 3.38 -4.19
N LEU A 52 -13.13 3.19 -3.53
CA LEU A 52 -14.39 2.89 -4.22
C LEU A 52 -14.90 4.08 -5.05
N SER A 53 -14.63 5.31 -4.61
CA SER A 53 -14.93 6.50 -5.42
C SER A 53 -14.04 6.60 -6.67
N GLU A 54 -12.79 6.12 -6.60
CA GLU A 54 -11.83 6.16 -7.71
C GLU A 54 -12.02 5.00 -8.69
N TYR A 55 -12.26 3.79 -8.19
CA TYR A 55 -12.31 2.55 -8.99
C TYR A 55 -13.74 2.02 -9.25
N GLY A 56 -14.76 2.66 -8.67
CA GLY A 56 -16.17 2.29 -8.81
C GLY A 56 -16.74 1.56 -7.59
N SER A 57 -18.01 1.82 -7.29
CA SER A 57 -18.72 1.22 -6.14
C SER A 57 -18.85 -0.30 -6.20
N ASP A 58 -18.84 -0.85 -7.42
CA ASP A 58 -18.97 -2.30 -7.67
C ASP A 58 -17.60 -3.00 -7.82
N ALA A 59 -16.51 -2.33 -7.46
CA ALA A 59 -15.17 -2.92 -7.51
C ALA A 59 -15.07 -4.17 -6.62
N LYS A 60 -14.37 -5.19 -7.13
CA LYS A 60 -14.08 -6.40 -6.35
C LYS A 60 -12.98 -6.11 -5.33
N VAL A 61 -13.16 -6.61 -4.11
CA VAL A 61 -12.24 -6.38 -2.99
C VAL A 61 -11.68 -7.72 -2.52
N ILE A 62 -10.35 -7.80 -2.41
CA ILE A 62 -9.66 -8.90 -1.76
C ILE A 62 -9.24 -8.42 -0.37
N LEU A 63 -9.66 -9.14 0.68
CA LEU A 63 -9.29 -8.85 2.06
C LEU A 63 -8.19 -9.82 2.53
N MET A 64 -7.11 -9.29 3.07
CA MET A 64 -6.00 -10.07 3.62
C MET A 64 -5.60 -9.52 5.00
N PRO A 65 -6.26 -9.98 6.09
CA PRO A 65 -6.06 -9.40 7.43
C PRO A 65 -4.64 -9.54 7.99
N ILE A 66 -3.93 -10.60 7.62
CA ILE A 66 -2.57 -10.92 8.10
C ILE A 66 -1.59 -11.05 6.93
N GLY A 67 -1.44 -9.99 6.14
CA GLY A 67 -0.65 -10.01 4.91
C GLY A 67 0.81 -10.44 5.06
N GLY A 68 1.46 -10.09 6.17
CA GLY A 68 2.85 -10.49 6.45
C GLY A 68 3.04 -12.00 6.66
N SER A 69 1.96 -12.74 6.92
CA SER A 69 1.95 -14.19 7.15
C SER A 69 1.11 -14.95 6.11
N THR A 70 0.66 -14.27 5.06
CA THR A 70 -0.17 -14.87 4.00
C THR A 70 0.67 -15.05 2.74
N LEU A 71 0.68 -16.26 2.18
CA LEU A 71 1.22 -16.54 0.84
C LEU A 71 0.05 -16.70 -0.13
N PRO A 72 -0.29 -15.69 -0.95
CA PRO A 72 -1.35 -15.83 -1.94
C PRO A 72 -0.92 -16.81 -3.04
N SER A 73 -1.86 -17.66 -3.47
CA SER A 73 -1.70 -18.55 -4.63
C SER A 73 -2.70 -18.17 -5.70
N LEU A 74 -2.28 -18.26 -6.95
CA LEU A 74 -3.21 -18.30 -8.08
C LEU A 74 -3.67 -19.76 -8.21
N ALA A 75 -4.98 -19.97 -8.34
CA ALA A 75 -5.55 -21.26 -8.68
C ALA A 75 -5.49 -21.50 -10.20
#